data_AF-A0A0D9NHQ5-F1
#
_entry.id   AF-A0A0D9NHQ5-F1
#
_cell.length_a   1.000
_cell.length_b   1.000
_cell.length_c   1.000
_cell.angle_alpha   90.00
_cell.angle_beta   90.00
_cell.angle_gamma   90.00
#
_symmetry.space_group_name_H-M   'P 1'
#
loop_
_entity.id
_entity.type
_entity.pdbx_description
1 polymer ?
#
loop_
_entity_poly.entity_id
_entity_poly.type
_entity_poly.pdbx_seq_one_letter_code
_entity_poly.pdbx_strand_id
1 'polypeptide(L)'
;MPHRMFLGCLILTTKYLLDEPPTSSLWVQCLMLSCNNLFLTEEGVLALELDILKECKWRADIHEHDLLSELGLFMEFMKVAVEAGTSKVDCDLDKAMVHEEEKRTPKENFD
;
A
#
# COMPACT_ATOMS: atom_id res chain seq x y z
N MET A 1 11.52 11.98 2.84
CA MET A 1 12.58 11.17 2.20
C MET A 1 12.14 9.74 1.87
N PRO A 2 11.65 8.89 2.80
CA PRO A 2 11.33 7.48 2.48
C PRO A 2 10.23 7.30 1.41
N HIS A 3 9.20 8.17 1.42
CA HIS A 3 8.12 8.15 0.43
C HIS A 3 8.57 8.46 -1.01
N ARG A 4 9.59 9.32 -1.17
CA ARG A 4 10.15 9.63 -2.49
C ARG A 4 10.94 8.46 -3.03
N MET A 5 11.76 7.84 -2.18
CA MET A 5 12.54 6.66 -2.54
C MET A 5 11.64 5.50 -2.94
N PHE A 6 10.60 5.24 -2.15
CA PHE A 6 9.57 4.24 -2.48
C PHE A 6 8.89 4.51 -3.82
N LEU A 7 8.43 5.74 -4.05
CA LEU A 7 7.76 6.10 -5.30
C LEU A 7 8.70 5.97 -6.51
N GLY A 8 9.95 6.40 -6.39
CA GLY A 8 10.94 6.30 -7.47
C GLY A 8 11.27 4.84 -7.81
N CYS A 9 11.43 3.99 -6.80
CA CYS A 9 11.60 2.54 -7.00
C CYS A 9 10.36 1.93 -7.68
N LEU A 10 9.15 2.25 -7.23
CA LEU A 10 7.92 1.75 -7.83
C LEU A 10 7.80 2.10 -9.32
N ILE A 11 8.11 3.35 -9.68
CA ILE A 11 8.06 3.82 -11.07
C ILE A 11 9.09 3.06 -11.93
N LEU A 12 10.34 2.96 -11.46
CA LEU A 12 11.39 2.25 -12.18
C LEU A 12 11.08 0.76 -12.33
N THR A 13 10.70 0.07 -11.25
CA THR A 13 10.34 -1.35 -11.30
C THR A 13 9.20 -1.60 -12.27
N THR A 14 8.18 -0.73 -12.30
CA THR A 14 7.07 -0.83 -13.27
C THR A 14 7.57 -0.69 -14.71
N LYS A 15 8.51 0.22 -14.98
CA LYS A 15 9.13 0.39 -16.31
C LYS A 15 9.97 -0.80 -16.74
N TYR A 16 10.63 -1.46 -15.80
CA TYR A 16 11.47 -2.62 -16.08
C TYR A 16 10.68 -3.91 -16.27
N LEU A 17 9.53 -4.06 -15.61
CA LEU A 17 8.75 -5.30 -15.62
C LEU A 17 7.63 -5.33 -16.67
N LEU A 18 7.19 -4.18 -17.17
CA LEU A 18 6.11 -4.10 -18.16
C LEU A 18 6.65 -3.88 -19.56
N ASP A 19 6.10 -4.62 -20.53
CA ASP A 19 6.37 -4.40 -21.96
C ASP A 19 5.92 -2.99 -22.42
N GLU A 20 4.80 -2.52 -21.87
CA GLU A 20 4.23 -1.20 -22.13
C GLU A 20 4.01 -0.43 -20.81
N PRO A 21 5.03 0.30 -20.34
CA PRO A 21 4.93 0.96 -19.05
C PRO A 21 4.15 2.29 -19.11
N PRO A 22 3.48 2.68 -18.01
CA PRO A 22 2.82 3.97 -17.87
C PRO A 22 3.77 5.14 -18.15
N THR A 23 3.25 6.17 -18.82
CA THR A 23 3.97 7.44 -18.99
C THR A 23 4.03 8.21 -17.67
N SER A 24 5.00 9.13 -17.56
CA SER A 24 5.12 10.01 -16.38
C SER A 24 3.84 10.82 -16.11
N SER A 25 3.10 11.18 -17.17
CA SER A 25 1.79 11.85 -17.05
C SER A 25 0.77 11.02 -16.29
N LEU A 26 0.70 9.71 -16.57
CA LEU A 26 -0.22 8.81 -15.88
C LEU A 26 0.12 8.69 -14.40
N TRP A 27 1.40 8.61 -14.04
CA TRP A 27 1.84 8.63 -12.64
C TRP A 27 1.41 9.90 -11.90
N VAL A 28 1.57 11.06 -12.53
CA VAL A 28 1.13 12.35 -11.96
C VAL A 28 -0.38 12.33 -11.73
N GLN A 29 -1.18 11.89 -12.72
CA GLN A 29 -2.63 11.81 -12.59
C GLN A 29 -3.05 10.87 -11.44
N CYS A 30 -2.44 9.70 -11.32
CA CYS A 30 -2.73 8.76 -10.23
C CYS A 30 -2.43 9.36 -8.86
N LEU A 31 -1.34 10.10 -8.72
CA LEU A 31 -0.94 10.74 -7.45
C LEU A 31 -1.80 11.96 -7.10
N MET A 32 -2.23 12.73 -8.11
CA MET A 32 -3.20 13.80 -7.93
C MET A 32 -4.53 13.25 -7.39
N LEU A 33 -5.05 12.18 -8.00
CA LEU A 33 -6.35 11.60 -7.64
C LEU A 33 -6.31 10.85 -6.30
N SER A 34 -5.25 10.09 -6.02
CA SER A 34 -5.21 9.16 -4.88
C SER A 34 -4.61 9.77 -3.62
N CYS A 35 -3.70 10.73 -3.77
CA CYS A 35 -2.89 11.26 -2.67
C CYS A 35 -3.06 12.76 -2.45
N ASN A 36 -3.96 13.41 -3.21
CA ASN A 36 -4.13 14.87 -3.23
C ASN A 36 -2.79 15.60 -3.50
N ASN A 37 -1.90 14.96 -4.25
CA ASN A 37 -0.56 15.47 -4.51
C ASN A 37 -0.60 16.48 -5.66
N LEU A 38 -0.70 17.76 -5.32
CA LEU A 38 -0.82 18.87 -6.28
C LEU A 38 0.53 19.33 -6.89
N PHE A 39 1.66 18.81 -6.41
CA PHE A 39 2.97 19.43 -6.67
C PHE A 39 3.95 18.55 -7.46
N LEU A 40 3.66 17.25 -7.64
CA LEU A 40 4.52 16.40 -8.44
C LEU A 40 4.19 16.60 -9.93
N THR A 41 5.17 17.11 -10.68
CA THR A 41 5.08 17.29 -12.13
C THR A 41 5.69 16.10 -12.87
N GLU A 42 5.48 16.03 -14.19
CA GLU A 42 6.14 15.03 -15.04
C GLU A 42 7.67 15.14 -14.97
N GLU A 43 8.21 16.35 -14.97
CA GLU A 43 9.63 16.60 -14.75
C GLU A 43 10.10 16.11 -13.38
N GLY A 44 9.27 16.29 -12.35
CA GLY A 44 9.54 15.79 -11.01
C GLY A 44 9.59 14.25 -10.95
N VAL A 45 8.74 13.57 -11.72
CA VAL A 45 8.77 12.11 -11.89
C VAL A 45 10.08 11.69 -12.56
N LEU A 46 10.46 12.32 -13.67
CA LEU A 46 11.69 12.00 -14.39
C LEU A 46 12.94 12.27 -13.54
N ALA A 47 12.96 13.37 -12.78
CA ALA A 47 14.04 13.68 -11.86
C ALA A 47 14.16 12.61 -10.76
N LEU A 48 13.02 12.16 -10.22
CA LEU A 48 12.99 11.11 -9.20
C LEU A 48 13.53 9.79 -9.74
N GLU A 49 13.12 9.39 -10.94
CA GLU A 49 13.66 8.19 -11.61
C GLU A 49 15.17 8.28 -11.80
N LEU A 50 15.67 9.42 -12.26
CA LEU A 50 17.10 9.64 -12.48
C LEU A 50 17.89 9.55 -11.17
N ASP A 51 17.36 10.11 -10.09
CA ASP A 51 18.00 10.07 -8.78
C ASP A 51 18.10 8.63 -8.26
N ILE A 52 17.03 7.83 -8.38
CA ILE A 52 17.07 6.41 -7.98
C ILE A 52 18.04 5.60 -8.86
N LEU A 53 18.05 5.83 -10.18
CA LEU A 53 19.02 5.16 -11.06
C LEU A 53 20.47 5.46 -10.67
N LYS A 54 20.78 6.70 -10.28
CA LYS A 54 22.10 7.08 -9.79
C LYS A 54 22.44 6.36 -8.48
N GLU A 55 21.49 6.28 -7.53
CA GLU A 55 21.67 5.56 -6.27
C GLU A 55 21.93 4.06 -6.52
N CYS A 56 21.22 3.47 -7.47
CA CYS A 56 21.41 2.08 -7.93
C CYS A 56 22.65 1.90 -8.83
N LYS A 57 23.46 2.94 -9.05
CA LYS A 57 24.65 2.92 -9.93
C LYS A 57 24.34 2.39 -11.33
N TRP A 58 23.18 2.77 -11.87
CA TRP A 58 22.68 2.35 -13.18
C TRP A 58 22.45 0.85 -13.32
N ARG A 59 22.39 0.12 -12.20
CA ARG A 59 22.04 -1.31 -12.15
C ARG A 59 20.59 -1.42 -11.68
N ALA A 60 19.67 -1.49 -12.62
CA ALA A 60 18.25 -1.71 -12.35
C ALA A 60 17.75 -3.03 -12.97
N ASP A 61 18.68 -3.91 -13.32
CA ASP A 61 18.38 -5.25 -13.81
C ASP A 61 17.76 -6.06 -12.68
N ILE A 62 16.52 -6.50 -12.88
CA ILE A 62 15.79 -7.33 -11.91
C ILE A 62 15.78 -8.76 -12.46
N HIS A 63 16.37 -9.71 -11.72
CA HIS A 63 16.37 -11.12 -12.09
C HIS A 63 15.32 -11.89 -11.29
N GLU A 64 14.89 -13.04 -11.83
CA GLU A 64 13.86 -13.88 -11.21
C GLU A 64 14.21 -14.32 -9.77
N HIS A 65 15.49 -14.61 -9.52
CA HIS A 65 15.97 -14.98 -8.19
C HIS A 65 15.88 -13.84 -7.16
N ASP A 66 15.99 -12.59 -7.61
CA ASP A 66 15.83 -11.41 -6.75
C ASP A 66 14.37 -11.27 -6.32
N LEU A 67 13.42 -11.57 -7.23
CA LEU A 67 11.98 -11.45 -6.97
C LEU A 67 11.43 -12.50 -6.00
N LEU A 68 11.92 -13.74 -6.05
CA LEU A 68 11.43 -14.83 -5.21
C LEU A 68 11.66 -14.57 -3.72
N SER A 69 12.81 -14.00 -3.38
CA SER A 69 13.16 -13.67 -1.98
C SER A 69 12.27 -12.54 -1.45
N GLU A 70 12.03 -11.52 -2.26
CA GLU A 70 11.16 -10.39 -1.93
C GLU A 70 9.68 -10.79 -1.84
N LEU A 71 9.23 -11.74 -2.67
CA LEU A 71 7.87 -12.29 -2.61
C LEU A 71 7.60 -12.96 -1.26
N GLY A 72 8.58 -13.68 -0.70
CA GLY A 72 8.48 -14.28 0.64
C GLY A 72 8.22 -13.24 1.73
N LEU A 73 8.99 -12.15 1.73
CA LEU A 73 8.84 -11.04 2.67
C LEU A 73 7.49 -10.32 2.50
N PHE A 74 7.06 -10.10 1.26
CA PHE A 74 5.77 -9.49 0.97
C PHE A 74 4.60 -10.34 1.47
N MET A 75 4.66 -11.66 1.27
CA MET A 75 3.65 -12.60 1.76
C MET A 75 3.56 -12.62 3.29
N GLU A 76 4.70 -12.50 3.98
CA GLU A 76 4.73 -12.37 5.44
C GLU A 76 4.05 -11.09 5.92
N PHE A 77 4.33 -9.95 5.26
CA PHE A 77 3.63 -8.70 5.53
C PHE A 77 2.11 -8.82 5.30
N MET A 78 1.69 -9.42 4.18
CA MET A 78 0.27 -9.61 3.86
C MET A 78 -0.42 -10.51 4.89
N LYS A 79 0.25 -11.56 5.37
CA LYS A 79 -0.28 -12.43 6.42
C LYS A 79 -0.56 -11.64 7.70
N VAL A 80 0.39 -10.83 8.15
CA VAL A 80 0.22 -9.97 9.34
C VAL A 80 -0.92 -8.97 9.14
N ALA A 81 -1.01 -8.36 7.95
CA ALA A 81 -2.06 -7.39 7.64
C ALA A 81 -3.46 -8.03 7.63
N VAL A 82 -3.59 -9.25 7.12
CA VAL A 82 -4.84 -10.03 7.13
C VAL A 82 -5.23 -10.40 8.56
N GLU A 83 -4.28 -10.91 9.37
CA GLU A 83 -4.52 -11.27 10.77
C GLU A 83 -4.92 -10.03 11.63
N ALA A 84 -4.29 -8.89 11.37
CA ALA A 84 -4.66 -7.62 11.99
C ALA A 84 -6.06 -7.12 11.53
N GLY A 85 -6.43 -7.37 10.27
CA GLY A 85 -7.75 -7.07 9.75
C GLY A 85 -8.85 -7.96 10.33
N THR A 86 -8.59 -9.26 10.51
CA THR A 86 -9.56 -10.20 11.10
C THR A 86 -9.77 -9.94 12.59
N SER A 87 -8.72 -9.56 13.34
CA SER A 87 -8.89 -9.21 14.76
C SER A 87 -9.81 -8.00 15.01
N LYS A 88 -9.92 -7.06 14.07
CA LYS A 88 -10.89 -5.95 14.15
C LYS A 88 -12.33 -6.42 13.96
N VAL A 89 -12.56 -7.38 13.06
CA VAL A 89 -13.90 -7.94 12.82
C VAL A 89 -14.38 -8.73 14.03
N ASP A 90 -13.50 -9.49 14.69
CA ASP A 90 -13.85 -10.26 15.89
C ASP A 90 -14.18 -9.33 17.08
N CYS A 91 -13.46 -8.22 17.26
CA CYS A 91 -13.77 -7.23 18.31
C CYS A 91 -15.11 -6.50 18.12
N ASP A 92 -15.53 -6.28 16.86
CA ASP A 92 -16.79 -5.61 16.55
C ASP A 92 -18.00 -6.58 16.65
N LEU A 93 -17.79 -7.88 16.38
CA LEU A 93 -18.79 -8.92 16.63
C LEU A 93 -19.06 -9.14 18.12
N ASP A 94 -18.00 -9.16 18.95
CA ASP A 94 -18.16 -9.29 20.41
C ASP A 94 -18.92 -8.09 21.01
N LYS A 95 -18.66 -6.87 20.54
CA LYS A 95 -19.40 -5.67 20.98
C LYS A 95 -20.85 -5.65 20.51
N ALA A 96 -21.13 -6.15 19.30
CA ALA A 96 -22.50 -6.25 18.78
C ALA A 96 -23.32 -7.30 19.55
N MET A 97 -22.70 -8.43 19.95
CA MET A 97 -23.35 -9.45 20.77
C MET A 97 -23.65 -8.96 22.20
N VAL A 98 -22.74 -8.20 22.83
CA VAL A 98 -22.97 -7.62 24.16
C VAL A 98 -24.13 -6.61 24.16
N HIS A 99 -24.27 -5.80 23.10
CA HIS A 99 -25.40 -4.86 22.98
C HIS A 99 -26.76 -5.53 22.66
N GLU A 100 -26.78 -6.72 22.09
CA GLU A 100 -28.00 -7.52 21.87
C GLU A 100 -28.49 -8.18 23.17
N GLU A 101 -27.59 -8.65 24.04
CA GLU A 101 -27.96 -9.23 25.34
C GLU A 101 -28.50 -8.18 26.32
N GLU A 102 -27.95 -6.97 26.33
CA GLU A 102 -28.39 -5.88 27.22
C GLU A 102 -29.80 -5.34 26.87
N LYS A 103 -30.32 -5.63 25.67
CA LYS A 103 -31.71 -5.33 25.27
C LYS A 103 -32.72 -6.42 25.62
N ARG A 104 -32.28 -7.63 26.01
CA ARG A 104 -33.17 -8.75 26.32
C ARG A 104 -33.51 -8.90 27.80
N THR A 105 -32.93 -8.10 28.70
CA THR A 105 -33.36 -8.06 30.10
C THR A 105 -34.65 -7.23 30.21
N PRO A 106 -35.80 -7.83 30.60
CA PRO A 106 -37.02 -7.08 30.80
C PRO A 106 -36.85 -6.19 32.04
N LYS A 107 -37.23 -4.92 31.92
CA LYS A 107 -37.46 -4.06 33.10
C LYS A 107 -38.61 -4.66 33.89
N GLU A 108 -38.31 -5.34 34.99
CA GLU A 108 -39.31 -5.59 36.04
C GLU A 108 -39.71 -4.23 36.63
N ASN A 109 -40.84 -3.72 36.16
CA ASN A 109 -41.54 -2.62 36.82
C ASN A 109 -42.14 -3.20 38.11
N PHE A 110 -41.54 -2.87 39.25
CA PHE A 110 -42.22 -2.96 40.54
C PHE A 110 -43.04 -1.69 40.72
N ASP A 111 -44.37 -1.87 40.78
CA ASP A 111 -45.34 -0.89 41.26
C ASP A 111 -45.13 -0.56 42.75
#